data_AF-G9EJK0-F1
#
_entry.id   AF-G9EJK0-F1
#
_cell.length_a   1.000
_cell.length_b   1.000
_cell.length_c   1.000
_cell.angle_alpha   90.00
_cell.angle_beta   90.00
_cell.angle_gamma   90.00
#
_symmetry.space_group_name_H-M   'P 1'
#
loop_
_entity.id
_entity.type
_entity.pdbx_description
1 polymer ?
#
loop_
_entity_poly.entity_id
_entity_poly.type
_entity_poly.pdbx_seq_one_letter_code
_entity_poly.pdbx_strand_id
1 'polypeptide(L)'
;MAGNLKIRDAMHAEVLHKFIIYTEFRNVMPKAELLMGEEGVLFTANEAFLEYFYLRSLGGIQGTTLSQQEQFEHYFTTNGEDKNQALIAYWNEQGYQKYCQLLATPGVKLAQNDVAPVINLLGQRLTIYNPNAMILREIEGNMVTPKMEIVLYAADGHYCLLNTNTTTTVFAEYAQSYAQYKKDRTETLASIDNKLTVANTKPSLLIGAICPTGLLEKDPFALLLDKVDVMSNFVIEFDKTKEQEEAQRRKEQEEAQRRKEQEEAQRRKEQEEAQRRKEQEDSLQRRKVQEEDARRAQIGLMFAKIDVALRGLNNKIGLVEQHRFQVATSKAQESLAQLKKARDEYYIAFEHPDADRIVASENFKKECAAIINKAKPILTRDLGWGDYLGNLLKSLLNIVIYGITLGTVHSFFTSVKSVSLEALEQAESVLVC
;
A
#
# COMPACT_ATOMS: atom_id res chain seq x y z
N MET A 1 -44.74 29.68 -2.81
CA MET A 1 -46.00 30.21 -3.39
C MET A 1 -46.31 31.62 -2.88
N ALA A 2 -46.38 31.86 -1.56
CA ALA A 2 -46.80 33.14 -0.96
C ALA A 2 -46.16 34.43 -1.53
N GLY A 3 -44.87 34.42 -1.90
CA GLY A 3 -44.20 35.58 -2.52
C GLY A 3 -44.37 35.71 -4.04
N ASN A 4 -45.05 34.76 -4.70
CA ASN A 4 -45.19 34.74 -6.16
C ASN A 4 -46.50 35.39 -6.59
N LEU A 5 -46.45 36.71 -6.83
CA LEU A 5 -47.61 37.49 -7.23
C LEU A 5 -48.20 37.05 -8.58
N LYS A 6 -47.40 36.44 -9.47
CA LYS A 6 -47.92 35.93 -10.75
C LYS A 6 -48.92 34.78 -10.55
N ILE A 7 -48.67 33.90 -9.57
CA ILE A 7 -49.61 32.83 -9.22
C ILE A 7 -50.87 33.42 -8.61
N ARG A 8 -50.71 34.34 -7.66
CA ARG A 8 -51.84 35.05 -7.04
C ARG A 8 -52.76 35.66 -8.08
N ASP A 9 -52.18 36.36 -9.04
CA ASP A 9 -52.90 37.09 -10.08
C ASP A 9 -53.54 36.13 -11.10
N ALA A 10 -52.86 35.03 -11.45
CA ALA A 10 -53.43 33.99 -12.30
C ALA A 10 -54.65 33.30 -11.67
N MET A 11 -54.74 33.27 -10.33
CA MET A 11 -55.87 32.69 -9.60
C MET A 11 -57.08 33.63 -9.47
N HIS A 12 -56.96 34.92 -9.85
CA HIS A 12 -58.03 35.92 -9.64
C HIS A 12 -59.39 35.49 -10.17
N ALA A 13 -59.45 35.05 -11.43
CA ALA A 13 -60.71 34.69 -12.07
C ALA A 13 -61.39 33.48 -11.39
N GLU A 14 -60.60 32.47 -11.04
CA GLU A 14 -61.10 31.27 -10.36
C GLU A 14 -61.57 31.60 -8.95
N VAL A 15 -60.75 32.29 -8.15
CA VAL A 15 -61.08 32.65 -6.76
C VAL A 15 -62.30 33.55 -6.70
N LEU A 16 -62.40 34.55 -7.58
CA LEU A 16 -63.57 35.43 -7.66
C LEU A 16 -64.85 34.62 -7.89
N HIS A 17 -64.82 33.70 -8.85
CA HIS A 17 -65.94 32.82 -9.14
C HIS A 17 -66.29 31.93 -7.93
N LYS A 18 -65.30 31.33 -7.26
CA LYS A 18 -65.52 30.50 -6.06
C LYS A 18 -66.08 31.28 -4.88
N PHE A 19 -65.65 32.53 -4.66
CA PHE A 19 -66.16 33.39 -3.60
C PHE A 19 -67.61 33.79 -3.84
N ILE A 20 -68.00 34.06 -5.09
CA ILE A 20 -69.40 34.31 -5.46
C ILE A 20 -70.24 33.04 -5.22
N ILE A 21 -69.78 31.89 -5.73
CA ILE A 21 -70.42 30.60 -5.53
C ILE A 21 -70.62 30.27 -4.06
N TYR A 22 -69.63 30.58 -3.22
CA TYR A 22 -69.74 30.41 -1.77
C TYR A 22 -71.00 31.10 -1.23
N THR A 23 -71.19 32.38 -1.56
CA THR A 23 -72.36 33.13 -1.08
C THR A 23 -73.68 32.58 -1.60
N GLU A 24 -73.72 32.13 -2.86
CA GLU A 24 -74.92 31.55 -3.46
C GLU A 24 -75.32 30.25 -2.76
N PHE A 25 -74.38 29.31 -2.58
CA PHE A 25 -74.66 28.06 -1.89
C PHE A 25 -74.89 28.25 -0.40
N ARG A 26 -74.24 29.23 0.24
CA ARG A 26 -74.42 29.52 1.66
C ARG A 26 -75.85 29.88 2.05
N ASN A 27 -76.65 30.36 1.08
CA ASN A 27 -78.10 30.59 1.26
C ASN A 27 -78.90 29.29 1.48
N VAL A 28 -78.43 28.16 0.93
CA VAL A 28 -79.16 26.89 0.89
C VAL A 28 -78.44 25.75 1.60
N MET A 29 -77.18 25.97 2.01
CA MET A 29 -76.30 24.97 2.60
C MET A 29 -75.60 25.55 3.85
N PRO A 30 -75.44 24.75 4.92
CA PRO A 30 -74.67 25.18 6.08
C PRO A 30 -73.19 25.36 5.73
N LYS A 31 -72.55 26.34 6.39
CA LYS A 31 -71.11 26.63 6.25
C LYS A 31 -70.24 25.37 6.34
N ALA A 32 -70.52 24.47 7.29
CA ALA A 32 -69.72 23.29 7.54
C ALA A 32 -69.60 22.37 6.30
N GLU A 33 -70.66 22.26 5.50
CA GLU A 33 -70.63 21.45 4.27
C GLU A 33 -69.78 22.11 3.18
N LEU A 34 -69.81 23.44 3.07
CA LEU A 34 -68.98 24.19 2.13
C LEU A 34 -67.49 24.07 2.46
N LEU A 35 -67.12 24.08 3.74
CA LEU A 35 -65.73 23.97 4.19
C LEU A 35 -65.13 22.57 3.99
N MET A 36 -65.94 21.53 3.76
CA MET A 36 -65.48 20.15 3.54
C MET A 36 -65.36 19.77 2.05
N GLY A 37 -65.77 20.65 1.13
CA GLY A 37 -65.76 20.40 -0.31
C GLY A 37 -64.39 20.57 -0.97
N GLU A 38 -64.37 20.51 -2.31
CA GLU A 38 -63.14 20.67 -3.12
C GLU A 38 -62.43 22.02 -2.91
N GLU A 39 -63.18 23.05 -2.50
CA GLU A 39 -62.68 24.39 -2.20
C GLU A 39 -62.45 24.61 -0.70
N GLY A 40 -62.46 23.53 0.09
CA GLY A 40 -62.46 23.59 1.56
C GLY A 40 -61.30 24.38 2.13
N VAL A 41 -60.09 24.25 1.57
CA VAL A 41 -58.93 25.03 2.00
C VAL A 41 -59.09 26.52 1.67
N LEU A 42 -59.52 26.83 0.44
CA LEU A 42 -59.76 28.20 0.00
C LEU A 42 -60.81 28.88 0.90
N PHE A 43 -61.91 28.20 1.19
CA PHE A 43 -62.98 28.74 2.01
C PHE A 43 -62.59 28.84 3.49
N THR A 44 -61.92 27.83 4.05
CA THR A 44 -61.47 27.84 5.45
C THR A 44 -60.47 28.97 5.70
N ALA A 45 -59.52 29.18 4.78
CA ALA A 45 -58.52 30.25 4.92
C ALA A 45 -59.14 31.66 4.91
N ASN A 46 -60.28 31.82 4.23
CA ASN A 46 -60.94 33.11 4.01
C ASN A 46 -62.30 33.20 4.71
N GLU A 47 -62.59 32.30 5.64
CA GLU A 47 -63.92 32.08 6.22
C GLU A 47 -64.52 33.38 6.79
N ALA A 48 -63.74 34.12 7.59
CA ALA A 48 -64.22 35.35 8.23
C ALA A 48 -64.67 36.41 7.22
N PHE A 49 -63.95 36.53 6.10
CA PHE A 49 -64.30 37.47 5.03
C PHE A 49 -65.46 36.95 4.19
N LEU A 50 -65.51 35.65 3.91
CA LEU A 50 -66.61 35.04 3.15
C LEU A 50 -67.94 35.11 3.89
N GLU A 51 -67.95 34.86 5.20
CA GLU A 51 -69.16 35.05 6.02
C GLU A 51 -69.55 36.53 6.12
N TYR A 52 -68.57 37.45 6.20
CA TYR A 52 -68.85 38.89 6.11
C TYR A 52 -69.51 39.26 4.78
N PHE A 53 -68.93 38.83 3.66
CA PHE A 53 -69.44 39.07 2.32
C PHE A 53 -70.84 38.49 2.12
N TYR A 54 -71.08 37.27 2.61
CA TYR A 54 -72.41 36.65 2.63
C TYR A 54 -73.43 37.49 3.39
N LEU A 55 -73.15 37.85 4.65
CA LEU A 55 -74.07 38.64 5.47
C LEU A 55 -74.33 40.03 4.88
N ARG A 56 -73.28 40.68 4.36
CA ARG A 56 -73.38 41.96 3.66
C ARG A 56 -74.31 41.86 2.44
N SER A 57 -74.27 40.74 1.72
CA SER A 57 -75.10 40.52 0.52
C SER A 57 -76.60 40.35 0.80
N LEU A 58 -76.99 39.98 2.03
CA LEU A 58 -78.38 39.70 2.42
C LEU A 58 -79.21 40.93 2.84
N GLY A 59 -78.59 42.07 3.11
CA GLY A 59 -79.33 43.23 3.61
C GLY A 59 -78.48 44.38 4.16
N GLY A 60 -77.21 44.46 3.76
CA GLY A 60 -76.26 45.45 4.26
C GLY A 60 -75.54 45.04 5.55
N ILE A 61 -74.82 45.99 6.14
CA ILE A 61 -73.82 45.74 7.20
C ILE A 61 -74.46 45.33 8.55
N GLN A 62 -75.79 45.48 8.70
CA GLN A 62 -76.52 45.27 9.97
C GLN A 62 -76.46 43.84 10.52
N GLY A 63 -76.20 42.83 9.69
CA GLY A 63 -76.02 41.44 10.10
C GLY A 63 -74.61 41.08 10.57
N THR A 64 -73.66 42.02 10.54
CA THR A 64 -72.23 41.78 10.80
C THR A 64 -71.78 42.42 12.11
N THR A 65 -70.75 41.85 12.75
CA THR A 65 -70.17 42.41 13.98
C THR A 65 -69.32 43.64 13.69
N LEU A 66 -69.22 44.59 14.64
CA LEU A 66 -68.40 45.81 14.49
C LEU A 66 -66.95 45.50 14.07
N SER A 67 -66.36 44.47 14.68
CA SER A 67 -64.99 44.03 14.34
C SER A 67 -64.86 43.56 12.89
N GLN A 68 -65.86 42.86 12.33
CA GLN A 68 -65.84 42.47 10.92
C GLN A 68 -65.99 43.68 9.99
N GLN A 69 -66.79 44.67 10.37
CA GLN A 69 -66.98 45.90 9.59
C GLN A 69 -65.67 46.69 9.51
N GLU A 70 -65.01 46.89 10.66
CA GLU A 70 -63.69 47.54 10.73
C GLU A 70 -62.67 46.79 9.88
N GLN A 71 -62.73 45.45 9.88
CA GLN A 71 -61.75 44.62 9.18
C GLN A 71 -61.99 44.55 7.67
N PHE A 72 -63.23 44.58 7.17
CA PHE A 72 -63.52 44.20 5.79
C PHE A 72 -64.31 45.22 4.96
N GLU A 73 -65.02 46.17 5.58
CA GLU A 73 -65.88 47.09 4.82
C GLU A 73 -65.10 48.05 3.92
N HIS A 74 -63.85 48.36 4.29
CA HIS A 74 -62.98 49.21 3.49
C HIS A 74 -62.77 48.65 2.06
N TYR A 75 -62.73 47.32 1.88
CA TYR A 75 -62.60 46.70 0.55
C TYR A 75 -63.79 47.02 -0.37
N PHE A 76 -64.99 47.20 0.18
CA PHE A 76 -66.19 47.51 -0.62
C PHE A 76 -66.30 49.02 -0.86
N THR A 77 -66.08 49.83 0.17
CA THR A 77 -66.24 51.29 0.09
C THR A 77 -65.17 51.96 -0.76
N THR A 78 -63.91 51.52 -0.71
CA THR A 78 -62.82 52.09 -1.54
C THR A 78 -62.89 51.68 -3.01
N ASN A 79 -63.58 50.58 -3.34
CA ASN A 79 -63.74 50.09 -4.71
C ASN A 79 -65.12 50.45 -5.30
N GLY A 80 -65.72 51.55 -4.84
CA GLY A 80 -66.97 52.08 -5.41
C GLY A 80 -68.16 51.12 -5.32
N GLU A 81 -68.20 50.26 -4.29
CA GLU A 81 -69.21 49.21 -4.10
C GLU A 81 -69.22 48.10 -5.18
N ASP A 82 -68.20 48.06 -6.05
CA ASP A 82 -68.02 46.95 -6.99
C ASP A 82 -67.56 45.70 -6.24
N LYS A 83 -68.46 44.72 -6.16
CA LYS A 83 -68.23 43.44 -5.47
C LYS A 83 -67.00 42.71 -6.02
N ASN A 84 -66.82 42.69 -7.35
CA ASN A 84 -65.71 41.94 -7.95
C ASN A 84 -64.38 42.59 -7.61
N GLN A 85 -64.30 43.92 -7.69
CA GLN A 85 -63.11 44.66 -7.31
C GLN A 85 -62.81 44.52 -5.81
N ALA A 86 -63.83 44.54 -4.95
CA ALA A 86 -63.67 44.34 -3.51
C ALA A 86 -63.10 42.94 -3.18
N LEU A 87 -63.61 41.88 -3.82
CA LEU A 87 -63.12 40.51 -3.62
C LEU A 87 -61.67 40.36 -4.09
N ILE A 88 -61.30 40.95 -5.22
CA ILE A 88 -59.92 40.94 -5.72
C ILE A 88 -59.00 41.79 -4.83
N ALA A 89 -59.46 42.93 -4.33
CA ALA A 89 -58.69 43.77 -3.41
C ALA A 89 -58.38 43.00 -2.11
N TYR A 90 -59.39 42.34 -1.52
CA TYR A 90 -59.19 41.47 -0.36
C TYR A 90 -58.21 40.33 -0.65
N TRP A 91 -58.37 39.63 -1.78
CA TRP A 91 -57.49 38.54 -2.17
C TRP A 91 -56.03 38.99 -2.28
N ASN A 92 -55.82 40.17 -2.88
CA ASN A 92 -54.49 40.74 -3.10
C ASN A 92 -53.81 41.17 -1.81
N GLU A 93 -54.57 41.71 -0.86
CA GLU A 93 -54.03 42.25 0.39
C GLU A 93 -53.81 41.17 1.45
N GLN A 94 -54.80 40.29 1.67
CA GLN A 94 -54.76 39.33 2.78
C GLN A 94 -55.16 37.91 2.39
N GLY A 95 -56.14 37.74 1.49
CA GLY A 95 -56.75 36.44 1.22
C GLY A 95 -55.78 35.40 0.66
N TYR A 96 -54.91 35.80 -0.28
CA TYR A 96 -53.91 34.90 -0.84
C TYR A 96 -52.88 34.43 0.19
N GLN A 97 -52.44 35.33 1.07
CA GLN A 97 -51.47 35.00 2.11
C GLN A 97 -52.07 34.02 3.13
N LYS A 98 -53.31 34.26 3.57
CA LYS A 98 -54.04 33.34 4.46
C LYS A 98 -54.21 31.96 3.83
N TYR A 99 -54.57 31.92 2.55
CA TYR A 99 -54.66 30.67 1.79
C TYR A 99 -53.32 29.93 1.75
N CYS A 100 -52.22 30.61 1.40
CA CYS A 100 -50.89 30.01 1.39
C CYS A 100 -50.43 29.51 2.77
N GLN A 101 -50.81 30.22 3.85
CA GLN A 101 -50.50 29.82 5.23
C GLN A 101 -51.25 28.56 5.64
N LEU A 102 -52.55 28.48 5.32
CA LEU A 102 -53.35 27.30 5.63
C LEU A 102 -52.84 26.07 4.86
N LEU A 103 -52.50 26.23 3.59
CA LEU A 103 -51.89 25.15 2.78
C LEU A 103 -50.61 24.57 3.41
N ALA A 104 -49.84 25.38 4.12
CA ALA A 104 -48.60 24.94 4.77
C ALA A 104 -48.83 24.34 6.17
N THR A 105 -50.06 24.35 6.67
CA THR A 105 -50.38 23.83 8.01
C THR A 105 -50.45 22.29 7.99
N PRO A 106 -49.69 21.59 8.86
CA PRO A 106 -49.77 20.14 8.94
C PRO A 106 -51.18 19.63 9.21
N GLY A 107 -51.57 18.52 8.57
CA GLY A 107 -52.88 17.90 8.72
C GLY A 107 -53.99 18.48 7.84
N VAL A 108 -53.73 19.59 7.13
CA VAL A 108 -54.67 20.12 6.12
C VAL A 108 -54.67 19.20 4.89
N LYS A 109 -55.86 18.67 4.54
CA LYS A 109 -56.05 17.89 3.33
C LYS A 109 -56.14 18.82 2.13
N LEU A 110 -55.47 18.47 1.04
CA LEU A 110 -55.41 19.27 -0.19
C LEU A 110 -56.23 18.62 -1.30
N ALA A 111 -57.06 19.41 -1.96
CA ALA A 111 -57.78 18.99 -3.16
C ALA A 111 -56.92 19.21 -4.42
N GLN A 112 -57.41 18.71 -5.56
CA GLN A 112 -56.74 18.88 -6.85
C GLN A 112 -56.54 20.34 -7.25
N ASN A 113 -57.42 21.24 -6.79
CA ASN A 113 -57.33 22.68 -7.07
C ASN A 113 -56.24 23.36 -6.25
N ASP A 114 -55.95 22.84 -5.05
CA ASP A 114 -54.91 23.38 -4.18
C ASP A 114 -53.50 23.02 -4.65
N VAL A 115 -53.35 21.81 -5.21
CA VAL A 115 -52.06 21.29 -5.65
C VAL A 115 -51.68 21.83 -7.03
N ALA A 116 -52.66 22.12 -7.90
CA ALA A 116 -52.42 22.50 -9.28
C ALA A 116 -51.52 23.73 -9.47
N PRO A 117 -51.68 24.86 -8.74
CA PRO A 117 -50.79 26.01 -8.87
C PRO A 117 -49.33 25.69 -8.53
N VAL A 118 -49.09 24.81 -7.55
CA VAL A 118 -47.75 24.39 -7.14
C VAL A 118 -47.10 23.51 -8.22
N ILE A 119 -47.86 22.56 -8.76
CA ILE A 119 -47.37 21.66 -9.82
C ILE A 119 -47.08 22.43 -11.12
N ASN A 120 -47.94 23.38 -11.49
CA ASN A 120 -47.73 24.29 -12.61
C ASN A 120 -46.44 25.11 -12.43
N LEU A 121 -46.21 25.64 -11.23
CA LEU A 121 -44.98 26.40 -10.92
C LEU A 121 -43.72 25.54 -11.08
N LEU A 122 -43.78 24.26 -10.72
CA LEU A 122 -42.67 23.32 -10.87
C LEU A 122 -42.47 22.86 -12.33
N GLY A 123 -43.38 23.19 -13.24
CA GLY A 123 -43.36 22.69 -14.62
C GLY A 123 -43.51 21.16 -14.69
N GLN A 124 -44.10 20.53 -13.68
CA GLN A 124 -44.27 19.08 -13.62
C GLN A 124 -45.54 18.68 -14.38
N ARG A 125 -45.42 17.75 -15.32
CA ARG A 125 -46.57 17.22 -16.05
C ARG A 125 -47.36 16.26 -15.16
N LEU A 126 -48.67 16.47 -15.06
CA LEU A 126 -49.53 15.73 -14.13
C LEU A 126 -50.93 15.50 -14.72
N THR A 127 -51.46 14.28 -14.59
CA THR A 127 -52.89 13.99 -14.75
C THR A 127 -53.44 13.38 -13.47
N ILE A 128 -54.53 13.95 -12.96
CA ILE A 128 -55.30 13.42 -11.83
C ILE A 128 -56.60 12.84 -12.37
N TYR A 129 -56.84 11.57 -12.08
CA TYR A 129 -58.04 10.82 -12.40
C TYR A 129 -58.91 10.63 -11.16
N ASN A 130 -60.20 10.41 -11.35
CA ASN A 130 -61.03 9.77 -10.33
C ASN A 130 -60.92 8.23 -10.44
N PRO A 131 -61.51 7.47 -9.50
CA PRO A 131 -61.47 6.00 -9.55
C PRO A 131 -62.16 5.37 -10.78
N ASN A 132 -62.98 6.15 -11.48
CA ASN A 132 -63.66 5.74 -12.71
C ASN A 132 -62.87 6.13 -13.98
N ALA A 133 -61.58 6.46 -13.83
CA ALA A 133 -60.68 6.89 -14.91
C ALA A 133 -61.10 8.19 -15.64
N MET A 134 -62.00 8.99 -15.08
CA MET A 134 -62.31 10.32 -15.58
C MET A 134 -61.21 11.30 -15.16
N ILE A 135 -60.74 12.12 -16.09
CA ILE A 135 -59.76 13.17 -15.82
C ILE A 135 -60.42 14.26 -14.98
N LEU A 136 -59.88 14.48 -13.78
CA LEU A 136 -60.24 15.59 -12.90
C LEU A 136 -59.39 16.83 -13.17
N ARG A 137 -58.10 16.63 -13.47
CA ARG A 137 -57.16 17.71 -13.76
C ARG A 137 -56.05 17.22 -14.68
N GLU A 138 -55.67 18.04 -15.64
CA GLU A 138 -54.49 17.83 -16.49
C GLU A 138 -53.61 19.09 -16.47
N ILE A 139 -52.31 18.87 -16.34
CA ILE A 139 -51.25 19.87 -16.35
C ILE A 139 -50.21 19.41 -17.37
N GLU A 140 -50.04 20.18 -18.45
CA GLU A 140 -49.15 19.83 -19.55
C GLU A 140 -47.67 19.80 -19.14
N GLY A 141 -47.25 20.75 -18.29
CA GLY A 141 -45.88 20.83 -17.77
C GLY A 141 -44.80 20.84 -18.85
N ASN A 142 -43.59 20.42 -18.47
CA ASN A 142 -42.45 20.27 -19.38
C ASN A 142 -42.44 18.85 -19.99
N MET A 143 -42.28 18.75 -21.31
CA MET A 143 -42.21 17.47 -22.03
C MET A 143 -40.99 16.61 -21.69
N VAL A 144 -39.95 17.20 -21.09
CA VAL A 144 -38.73 16.49 -20.67
C VAL A 144 -38.93 15.78 -19.32
N THR A 145 -39.89 16.22 -18.49
CA THR A 145 -40.17 15.56 -17.21
C THR A 145 -41.12 14.38 -17.41
N PRO A 146 -40.87 13.23 -16.76
CA PRO A 146 -41.81 12.11 -16.81
C PRO A 146 -43.20 12.53 -16.37
N LYS A 147 -44.22 12.13 -17.13
CA LYS A 147 -45.62 12.38 -16.78
C LYS A 147 -45.96 11.67 -15.47
N MET A 148 -46.53 12.41 -14.52
CA MET A 148 -47.08 11.87 -13.29
C MET A 148 -48.58 11.61 -13.48
N GLU A 149 -49.05 10.45 -13.07
CA GLU A 149 -50.46 10.05 -13.20
C GLU A 149 -50.97 9.54 -11.86
N ILE A 150 -52.08 10.09 -11.37
CA ILE A 150 -52.58 9.83 -10.01
C ILE A 150 -54.08 9.57 -10.04
N VAL A 151 -54.56 8.67 -9.21
CA VAL A 151 -55.99 8.51 -8.90
C VAL A 151 -56.31 9.15 -7.55
N LEU A 152 -57.30 10.04 -7.51
CA LEU A 152 -57.79 10.69 -6.30
C LEU A 152 -59.07 10.02 -5.81
N TYR A 153 -59.02 9.43 -4.61
CA TYR A 153 -60.18 9.00 -3.85
C TYR A 153 -60.67 10.17 -2.98
N ALA A 154 -61.49 11.04 -3.58
CA ALA A 154 -61.87 12.33 -2.99
C ALA A 154 -62.53 12.21 -1.61
N ALA A 155 -63.39 11.21 -1.39
CA ALA A 155 -64.05 10.98 -0.10
C ALA A 155 -63.06 10.77 1.07
N ASP A 156 -61.93 10.12 0.79
CA ASP A 156 -60.90 9.84 1.80
C ASP A 156 -59.78 10.90 1.79
N GLY A 157 -59.66 11.66 0.70
CA GLY A 157 -58.52 12.54 0.44
C GLY A 157 -57.24 11.80 0.12
N HIS A 158 -57.33 10.57 -0.42
CA HIS A 158 -56.18 9.74 -0.75
C HIS A 158 -55.78 9.85 -2.22
N TYR A 159 -54.49 10.07 -2.46
CA TYR A 159 -53.88 10.09 -3.79
C TYR A 159 -53.08 8.81 -4.01
N CYS A 160 -53.37 8.10 -5.11
CA CYS A 160 -52.70 6.87 -5.50
C CYS A 160 -51.92 7.08 -6.80
N LEU A 161 -50.59 7.01 -6.72
CA LEU A 161 -49.71 7.14 -7.88
C LEU A 161 -49.84 5.91 -8.79
N LEU A 162 -49.98 6.13 -10.10
CA LEU A 162 -50.04 5.07 -11.10
C LEU A 162 -48.63 4.62 -11.51
N ASN A 163 -48.51 3.32 -11.74
CA ASN A 163 -47.25 2.70 -12.11
C ASN A 163 -46.96 2.90 -13.60
N THR A 164 -45.68 2.94 -13.93
CA THR A 164 -45.16 2.86 -15.30
C THR A 164 -44.23 1.66 -15.40
N ASN A 165 -43.90 1.21 -16.62
CA ASN A 165 -42.96 0.12 -16.83
C ASN A 165 -41.60 0.34 -16.13
N THR A 166 -41.18 1.60 -15.95
CA THR A 166 -39.92 1.96 -15.28
C THR A 166 -40.03 2.03 -13.75
N THR A 167 -41.24 2.22 -13.20
CA THR A 167 -41.43 2.39 -11.75
C THR A 167 -42.03 1.17 -11.06
N THR A 168 -42.49 0.16 -11.80
CA THR A 168 -43.15 -1.04 -11.26
C THR A 168 -42.35 -1.73 -10.15
N THR A 169 -41.06 -1.97 -10.34
CA THR A 169 -40.23 -2.69 -9.35
C THR A 169 -40.09 -1.90 -8.06
N VAL A 170 -39.69 -0.62 -8.15
CA VAL A 170 -39.51 0.25 -6.98
C VAL A 170 -40.83 0.45 -6.22
N PHE A 171 -41.95 0.58 -6.94
CA PHE A 171 -43.26 0.71 -6.31
C PHE A 171 -43.76 -0.60 -5.68
N ALA A 172 -43.36 -1.76 -6.21
CA ALA A 172 -43.64 -3.04 -5.55
C ALA A 172 -42.88 -3.18 -4.22
N GLU A 173 -41.60 -2.78 -4.18
CA GLU A 173 -40.80 -2.74 -2.95
C GLU A 173 -41.37 -1.75 -1.93
N TYR A 174 -41.79 -0.57 -2.39
CA TYR A 174 -42.49 0.41 -1.55
C TYR A 174 -43.81 -0.15 -1.02
N ALA A 175 -44.62 -0.81 -1.84
CA ALA A 175 -45.89 -1.41 -1.43
C ALA A 175 -45.68 -2.50 -0.37
N GLN A 176 -44.65 -3.33 -0.52
CA GLN A 176 -44.27 -4.32 0.49
C GLN A 176 -43.84 -3.66 1.80
N SER A 177 -43.00 -2.63 1.72
CA SER A 177 -42.58 -1.85 2.88
C SER A 177 -43.79 -1.24 3.58
N TYR A 178 -44.66 -0.56 2.84
CA TYR A 178 -45.87 0.06 3.38
C TYR A 178 -46.82 -0.97 4.04
N ALA A 179 -46.95 -2.17 3.48
CA ALA A 179 -47.71 -3.26 4.09
C ALA A 179 -47.09 -3.70 5.44
N GLN A 180 -45.76 -3.79 5.50
CA GLN A 180 -45.05 -4.07 6.75
C GLN A 180 -45.24 -2.95 7.78
N TYR A 181 -45.14 -1.67 7.38
CA TYR A 181 -45.40 -0.53 8.24
C TYR A 181 -46.82 -0.53 8.79
N LYS A 182 -47.83 -0.90 7.98
CA LYS A 182 -49.22 -1.06 8.43
C LYS A 182 -49.35 -2.15 9.49
N LYS A 183 -48.74 -3.31 9.26
CA LYS A 183 -48.73 -4.44 10.19
C LYS A 183 -48.09 -4.03 11.52
N ASP A 184 -46.87 -3.52 11.47
CA ASP A 184 -46.10 -3.10 12.63
C ASP A 184 -46.82 -2.02 13.44
N ARG A 185 -47.39 -1.02 12.77
CA ARG A 185 -48.20 0.02 13.42
C ARG A 185 -49.42 -0.56 14.15
N THR A 186 -50.12 -1.50 13.52
CA THR A 186 -51.31 -2.13 14.10
C THR A 186 -50.94 -2.91 15.36
N GLU A 187 -49.88 -3.71 15.31
CA GLU A 187 -49.38 -4.47 16.45
C GLU A 187 -48.88 -3.55 17.58
N THR A 188 -48.18 -2.46 17.25
CA THR A 188 -47.73 -1.45 18.22
C THR A 188 -48.91 -0.80 18.93
N LEU A 189 -49.96 -0.42 18.20
CA LEU A 189 -51.12 0.26 18.77
C LEU A 189 -52.00 -0.67 19.62
N ALA A 190 -52.01 -1.97 19.30
CA ALA A 190 -52.72 -3.01 20.05
C ALA A 190 -52.01 -3.45 21.33
N SER A 191 -50.73 -3.09 21.52
CA SER A 191 -49.99 -3.47 22.72
C SER A 191 -50.53 -2.76 23.98
N ILE A 192 -50.50 -3.50 25.09
CA ILE A 192 -50.84 -3.01 26.45
C ILE A 192 -49.59 -2.41 27.12
N ASP A 193 -48.40 -2.81 26.68
CA ASP A 193 -47.12 -2.29 27.17
C ASP A 193 -46.87 -0.86 26.67
N ASN A 194 -45.74 -0.28 27.06
CA ASN A 194 -45.31 1.02 26.54
C ASN A 194 -45.20 0.95 24.99
N LYS A 195 -46.17 1.57 24.32
CA LYS A 195 -46.30 1.52 22.86
C LYS A 195 -45.10 2.13 22.14
N LEU A 196 -44.43 3.13 22.72
CA LEU A 196 -43.23 3.70 22.14
C LEU A 196 -42.06 2.72 22.19
N THR A 197 -41.88 2.03 23.32
CA THR A 197 -40.90 0.94 23.43
C THR A 197 -41.18 -0.16 22.41
N VAL A 198 -42.44 -0.57 22.26
CA VAL A 198 -42.84 -1.58 21.25
C VAL A 198 -42.61 -1.07 19.83
N ALA A 199 -42.90 0.20 19.52
CA ALA A 199 -42.60 0.77 18.22
C ALA A 199 -41.10 0.70 17.88
N ASN A 200 -40.24 0.90 18.88
CA ASN A 200 -38.79 0.90 18.71
C ASN A 200 -38.19 -0.49 18.47
N THR A 201 -38.92 -1.57 18.75
CA THR A 201 -38.47 -2.95 18.48
C THR A 201 -38.98 -3.50 17.14
N LYS A 202 -39.84 -2.76 16.43
CA LYS A 202 -40.36 -3.19 15.13
C LYS A 202 -39.27 -3.09 14.04
N PRO A 203 -39.34 -3.94 13.00
CA PRO A 203 -38.40 -3.87 11.88
C PRO A 203 -38.55 -2.58 11.07
N SER A 204 -39.76 -2.03 11.00
CA SER A 204 -40.00 -0.73 10.38
C SER A 204 -39.46 0.42 11.25
N LEU A 205 -38.61 1.27 10.67
CA LEU A 205 -37.83 2.26 11.44
C LEU A 205 -38.67 3.38 12.07
N LEU A 206 -39.71 3.83 11.37
CA LEU A 206 -40.43 5.08 11.68
C LEU A 206 -41.83 4.84 12.22
N ILE A 207 -42.08 3.72 12.91
CA ILE A 207 -43.42 3.36 13.39
C ILE A 207 -44.00 4.41 14.34
N GLY A 208 -43.20 4.92 15.27
CA GLY A 208 -43.66 5.99 16.18
C GLY A 208 -44.14 7.24 15.43
N ALA A 209 -43.49 7.59 14.32
CA ALA A 209 -43.79 8.79 13.55
C ALA A 209 -45.02 8.69 12.63
N ILE A 210 -45.54 7.48 12.38
CA ILE A 210 -46.72 7.27 11.52
C ILE A 210 -47.97 6.86 12.31
N CYS A 211 -47.86 6.81 13.65
CA CYS A 211 -48.99 6.61 14.53
C CYS A 211 -49.84 7.89 14.62
N PRO A 212 -51.17 7.78 14.75
CA PRO A 212 -52.02 8.93 15.00
C PRO A 212 -51.62 9.71 16.27
N THR A 213 -51.77 11.03 16.21
CA THR A 213 -51.54 11.93 17.36
C THR A 213 -52.37 11.52 18.57
N GLY A 214 -51.79 11.60 19.77
CA GLY A 214 -52.45 11.27 21.03
C GLY A 214 -52.46 9.78 21.39
N LEU A 215 -51.99 8.88 20.51
CA LEU A 215 -51.89 7.44 20.81
C LEU A 215 -50.52 7.00 21.35
N LEU A 216 -49.53 7.88 21.27
CA LEU A 216 -48.19 7.72 21.84
C LEU A 216 -47.86 8.92 22.74
N GLU A 217 -46.81 8.79 23.55
CA GLU A 217 -46.39 9.81 24.54
C GLU A 217 -45.91 11.13 23.93
N LYS A 218 -45.46 11.13 22.67
CA LYS A 218 -44.97 12.30 21.95
C LYS A 218 -45.73 12.48 20.63
N ASP A 219 -45.70 13.71 20.13
CA ASP A 219 -46.19 14.02 18.79
C ASP A 219 -45.43 13.21 17.72
N PRO A 220 -46.11 12.69 16.68
CA PRO A 220 -45.47 11.88 15.66
C PRO A 220 -44.30 12.56 14.94
N PHE A 221 -44.34 13.89 14.75
CA PHE A 221 -43.24 14.62 14.14
C PHE A 221 -42.03 14.71 15.07
N ALA A 222 -42.24 14.89 16.38
CA ALA A 222 -41.15 14.84 17.36
C ALA A 222 -40.49 13.45 17.39
N LEU A 223 -41.28 12.38 17.28
CA LEU A 223 -40.79 11.01 17.19
C LEU A 223 -40.00 10.74 15.90
N LEU A 224 -40.36 11.40 14.80
CA LEU A 224 -39.57 11.38 13.56
C LEU A 224 -38.19 11.99 13.81
N LEU A 225 -38.11 13.17 14.43
CA LEU A 225 -36.85 13.84 14.72
C LEU A 225 -35.95 13.02 15.64
N ASP A 226 -36.51 12.48 16.73
CA ASP A 226 -35.78 11.58 17.64
C ASP A 226 -35.14 10.41 16.88
N LYS A 227 -35.86 9.83 15.91
CA LYS A 227 -35.35 8.72 15.09
C LYS A 227 -34.28 9.15 14.09
N VAL A 228 -34.44 10.31 13.46
CA VAL A 228 -33.44 10.86 12.53
C VAL A 228 -32.13 11.11 13.27
N ASP A 229 -32.17 11.64 14.50
CA ASP A 229 -30.98 11.86 15.31
C ASP A 229 -30.28 10.55 15.66
N VAL A 230 -31.03 9.51 16.03
CA VAL A 230 -30.48 8.17 16.28
C VAL A 230 -29.82 7.60 15.02
N MET A 231 -30.46 7.73 13.86
CA MET A 231 -29.89 7.28 12.58
C MET A 231 -28.62 8.05 12.22
N SER A 232 -28.61 9.37 12.40
CA SER A 232 -27.45 10.22 12.14
C SER A 232 -26.27 9.82 13.04
N ASN A 233 -26.52 9.60 14.33
CA ASN A 233 -25.48 9.16 15.26
C ASN A 233 -24.93 7.79 14.92
N PHE A 234 -25.80 6.85 14.51
CA PHE A 234 -25.38 5.53 14.07
C PHE A 234 -24.43 5.60 12.85
N VAL A 235 -24.73 6.44 11.86
CA VAL A 235 -23.86 6.62 10.69
C VAL A 235 -22.49 7.17 11.11
N ILE A 236 -22.46 8.17 12.00
CA ILE A 236 -21.21 8.74 12.52
C ILE A 236 -20.37 7.68 13.27
N GLU A 237 -21.00 6.84 14.08
CA GLU A 237 -20.31 5.76 14.81
C GLU A 237 -19.80 4.66 13.88
N PHE A 238 -20.59 4.29 12.87
CA PHE A 238 -20.20 3.32 11.87
C PHE A 238 -18.98 3.79 11.08
N ASP A 239 -18.97 5.05 10.63
CA ASP A 239 -17.85 5.65 9.90
C ASP A 239 -16.58 5.68 10.76
N LYS A 240 -16.69 6.07 12.05
CA LYS A 240 -15.57 6.03 12.99
C LYS A 240 -15.00 4.62 13.16
N THR A 241 -15.86 3.62 13.25
CA THR A 241 -15.45 2.22 13.40
C THR A 241 -14.70 1.75 12.16
N LYS A 242 -15.20 2.08 10.97
CA LYS A 242 -14.55 1.76 9.70
C LYS A 242 -13.18 2.43 9.57
N GLU A 243 -13.06 3.71 9.95
CA GLU A 243 -11.77 4.42 9.97
C GLU A 243 -10.77 3.77 10.93
N GLN A 244 -11.22 3.31 12.09
CA GLN A 244 -10.38 2.58 13.05
C GLN A 244 -9.89 1.24 12.48
N GLU A 245 -10.77 0.47 11.84
CA GLU A 245 -10.41 -0.78 11.17
C GLU A 245 -9.39 -0.56 10.04
N GLU A 246 -9.58 0.48 9.22
CA GLU A 246 -8.64 0.82 8.15
C GLU A 246 -7.28 1.26 8.70
N ALA A 247 -7.25 2.06 9.78
CA ALA A 247 -6.02 2.48 10.44
C ALA A 247 -5.27 1.28 11.06
N GLN A 248 -5.99 0.33 11.65
CA GLN A 248 -5.40 -0.89 12.20
C GLN A 248 -4.79 -1.76 11.10
N ARG A 249 -5.50 -1.95 9.98
CA ARG A 249 -4.97 -2.69 8.82
C ARG A 249 -3.71 -2.04 8.24
N ARG A 250 -3.64 -0.70 8.19
CA ARG A 250 -2.42 0.00 7.74
C ARG A 250 -1.24 -0.27 8.68
N LYS A 251 -1.44 -0.20 10.00
CA LYS A 251 -0.38 -0.50 10.98
C LYS A 251 0.14 -1.94 10.84
N GLU A 252 -0.76 -2.91 10.68
CA GLU A 252 -0.39 -4.32 10.50
C GLU A 252 0.40 -4.55 9.20
N GLN A 253 0.01 -3.86 8.12
CA GLN A 253 0.76 -3.90 6.85
C GLN A 253 2.15 -3.28 6.98
N GLU A 254 2.27 -2.13 7.65
CA GLU A 254 3.56 -1.48 7.91
C GLU A 254 4.48 -2.35 8.78
N GLU A 255 3.95 -3.00 9.82
CA GLU A 255 4.73 -3.89 10.67
C GLU A 255 5.19 -5.15 9.91
N ALA A 256 4.31 -5.75 9.11
CA ALA A 256 4.66 -6.89 8.27
C ALA A 256 5.74 -6.53 7.22
N GLN A 257 5.66 -5.34 6.63
CA GLN A 257 6.67 -4.82 5.71
C GLN A 257 8.02 -4.66 6.42
N ARG A 258 8.04 -4.04 7.61
CA ARG A 258 9.26 -3.88 8.41
C ARG A 258 9.90 -5.23 8.78
N ARG A 259 9.10 -6.23 9.13
CA ARG A 259 9.61 -7.59 9.43
C ARG A 259 10.28 -8.21 8.19
N LYS A 260 9.67 -8.09 7.00
CA LYS A 260 10.27 -8.56 5.75
C LYS A 260 11.58 -7.86 5.41
N GLU A 261 11.64 -6.53 5.57
CA GLU A 261 12.86 -5.76 5.33
C GLU A 261 13.99 -6.15 6.31
N GLN A 262 13.67 -6.40 7.58
CA GLN A 262 14.63 -6.89 8.57
C GLN A 262 15.14 -8.29 8.23
N GLU A 263 14.27 -9.22 7.84
CA GLU A 263 14.66 -10.56 7.41
C GLU A 263 15.54 -10.55 6.15
N GLU A 264 15.21 -9.70 5.16
CA GLU A 264 16.01 -9.58 3.94
C GLU A 264 17.39 -8.97 4.22
N ALA A 265 17.46 -7.93 5.06
CA ALA A 265 18.72 -7.32 5.48
C ALA A 265 19.62 -8.31 6.24
N GLN A 266 19.04 -9.16 7.09
CA GLN A 266 19.78 -10.20 7.79
C GLN A 266 20.33 -11.26 6.82
N ARG A 267 19.52 -11.74 5.88
CA ARG A 267 19.96 -12.69 4.85
C ARG A 267 21.11 -12.14 3.99
N ARG A 268 21.06 -10.85 3.62
CA ARG A 268 22.15 -10.21 2.86
C ARG A 268 23.46 -10.20 3.64
N LYS A 269 23.43 -9.88 4.95
CA LYS A 269 24.63 -9.91 5.80
C LYS A 269 25.23 -11.32 5.91
N GLU A 270 24.40 -12.34 6.10
CA GLU A 270 24.85 -13.73 6.19
C GLU A 270 25.48 -14.21 4.87
N GLN A 271 24.91 -13.81 3.72
CA GLN A 271 25.49 -14.10 2.41
C GLN A 271 26.83 -13.41 2.19
N GLU A 272 26.97 -12.14 2.54
CA GLU A 272 28.24 -11.41 2.44
C GLU A 272 29.34 -12.03 3.33
N GLU A 273 29.00 -12.44 4.55
CA GLU A 273 29.97 -13.05 5.46
C GLU A 273 30.42 -14.44 4.96
N ALA A 274 29.50 -15.26 4.46
CA ALA A 274 29.82 -16.56 3.88
C ALA A 274 30.74 -16.42 2.65
N GLN A 275 30.50 -15.41 1.81
CA GLN A 275 31.33 -15.16 0.64
C GLN A 275 32.75 -14.73 1.02
N ARG A 276 32.90 -13.85 2.02
CA ARG A 276 34.22 -13.45 2.54
C ARG A 276 35.03 -14.62 3.09
N ARG A 277 34.38 -15.55 3.81
CA ARG A 277 35.06 -16.75 4.34
C ARG A 277 35.60 -17.63 3.21
N LYS A 278 34.81 -17.83 2.16
CA LYS A 278 35.21 -18.63 0.98
C LYS A 278 36.40 -18.01 0.23
N GLU A 279 36.37 -16.69 0.03
CA GLU A 279 37.48 -15.97 -0.61
C GLU A 279 38.77 -16.05 0.22
N GLN A 280 38.65 -16.01 1.55
CA GLN A 280 39.80 -16.13 2.45
C GLN A 280 40.41 -17.54 2.41
N GLU A 281 39.60 -18.59 2.40
CA GLU A 281 40.06 -19.99 2.26
C GLU A 281 40.77 -20.23 0.92
N ASP A 282 40.18 -19.77 -0.20
CA ASP A 282 40.77 -19.91 -1.53
C ASP A 282 42.13 -19.20 -1.64
N SER A 283 42.27 -18.03 -1.01
CA SER A 283 43.53 -17.27 -0.98
C SER A 283 44.64 -18.00 -0.22
N LEU A 284 44.28 -18.70 0.87
CA LEU A 284 45.23 -19.44 1.70
C LEU A 284 45.74 -20.70 0.98
N GLN A 285 44.85 -21.38 0.26
CA GLN A 285 45.17 -22.58 -0.53
C GLN A 285 46.18 -22.25 -1.64
N ARG A 286 45.99 -21.13 -2.35
CA ARG A 286 46.90 -20.70 -3.44
C ARG A 286 48.30 -20.39 -2.95
N ARG A 287 48.45 -19.83 -1.74
CA ARG A 287 49.77 -19.55 -1.14
C ARG A 287 50.55 -20.82 -0.83
N LYS A 288 49.89 -21.87 -0.32
CA LYS A 288 50.56 -23.15 0.01
C LYS A 288 51.12 -23.83 -1.23
N VAL A 289 50.39 -23.83 -2.34
CA VAL A 289 50.85 -24.45 -3.60
C VAL A 289 52.08 -23.73 -4.16
N GLN A 290 52.10 -22.39 -4.14
CA GLN A 290 53.23 -21.61 -4.64
C GLN A 290 54.53 -21.84 -3.84
N GLU A 291 54.42 -22.08 -2.53
CA GLU A 291 55.57 -22.31 -1.65
C GLU A 291 56.21 -23.69 -1.86
N GLU A 292 55.40 -24.71 -2.16
CA GLU A 292 55.91 -26.06 -2.48
C GLU A 292 56.65 -26.12 -3.82
N ASP A 293 56.14 -25.44 -4.86
CA ASP A 293 56.77 -25.41 -6.18
C ASP A 293 58.13 -24.71 -6.16
N ALA A 294 58.24 -23.57 -5.46
CA ALA A 294 59.51 -22.85 -5.28
C ALA A 294 60.56 -23.72 -4.55
N ARG A 295 60.12 -24.49 -3.56
CA ARG A 295 60.99 -25.40 -2.79
C ARG A 295 61.55 -26.53 -3.65
N ARG A 296 60.74 -27.15 -4.53
CA ARG A 296 61.21 -28.21 -5.43
C ARG A 296 62.28 -27.71 -6.41
N ALA A 297 62.09 -26.52 -6.98
CA ALA A 297 63.05 -25.93 -7.92
C ALA A 297 64.44 -25.73 -7.28
N GLN A 298 64.48 -25.31 -6.01
CA GLN A 298 65.74 -25.05 -5.29
C GLN A 298 66.53 -26.33 -4.99
N ILE A 299 65.84 -27.43 -4.70
CA ILE A 299 66.46 -28.76 -4.47
C ILE A 299 67.14 -29.26 -5.76
N GLY A 300 66.44 -29.16 -6.90
CA GLY A 300 67.02 -29.54 -8.19
C GLY A 300 68.30 -28.76 -8.51
N LEU A 301 68.34 -27.47 -8.19
CA LEU A 301 69.50 -26.61 -8.43
C LEU A 301 70.72 -26.97 -7.55
N MET A 302 70.50 -27.46 -6.32
CA MET A 302 71.57 -27.91 -5.43
C MET A 302 72.30 -29.13 -6.01
N PHE A 303 71.57 -30.17 -6.40
CA PHE A 303 72.16 -31.41 -6.92
C PHE A 303 72.87 -31.20 -8.26
N ALA A 304 72.31 -30.34 -9.13
CA ALA A 304 72.98 -29.95 -10.37
C ALA A 304 74.38 -29.34 -10.11
N LYS A 305 74.55 -28.54 -9.04
CA LYS A 305 75.86 -27.98 -8.67
C LYS A 305 76.83 -29.03 -8.14
N ILE A 306 76.35 -30.02 -7.38
CA ILE A 306 77.18 -31.16 -6.93
C ILE A 306 77.70 -31.92 -8.15
N ASP A 307 76.83 -32.16 -9.14
CA ASP A 307 77.19 -32.86 -10.38
C ASP A 307 78.26 -32.11 -11.18
N VAL A 308 78.17 -30.78 -11.24
CA VAL A 308 79.21 -29.95 -11.88
C VAL A 308 80.56 -30.12 -11.18
N ALA A 309 80.60 -30.12 -9.84
CA ALA A 309 81.84 -30.30 -9.08
C ALA A 309 82.46 -31.69 -9.30
N LEU A 310 81.64 -32.75 -9.30
CA LEU A 310 82.09 -34.12 -9.57
C LEU A 310 82.54 -34.30 -11.03
N ARG A 311 81.90 -33.64 -11.98
CA ARG A 311 82.34 -33.59 -13.38
C ARG A 311 83.71 -32.92 -13.51
N GLY A 312 83.95 -31.85 -12.75
CA GLY A 312 85.25 -31.20 -12.67
C GLY A 312 86.36 -32.17 -12.24
N LEU A 313 86.11 -33.01 -11.23
CA LEU A 313 87.05 -34.05 -10.80
C LEU A 313 87.27 -35.10 -11.90
N ASN A 314 86.21 -35.58 -12.54
CA ASN A 314 86.29 -36.54 -13.64
C ASN A 314 87.16 -36.03 -14.79
N ASN A 315 86.96 -34.77 -15.20
CA ASN A 315 87.76 -34.15 -16.25
C ASN A 315 89.23 -34.04 -15.86
N LYS A 316 89.52 -33.66 -14.60
CA LYS A 316 90.91 -33.57 -14.11
C LYS A 316 91.61 -34.93 -14.09
N ILE A 317 90.89 -36.01 -13.79
CA ILE A 317 91.38 -37.40 -13.89
C ILE A 317 91.72 -37.76 -15.33
N GLY A 318 90.89 -37.35 -16.29
CA GLY A 318 91.13 -37.60 -17.72
C GLY A 318 92.42 -36.96 -18.27
N LEU A 319 92.95 -35.95 -17.59
CA LEU A 319 94.18 -35.23 -18.00
C LEU A 319 95.47 -35.83 -17.41
N VAL A 320 95.38 -36.86 -16.57
CA VAL A 320 96.57 -37.50 -15.95
C VAL A 320 97.19 -38.50 -16.91
N GLU A 321 98.52 -38.48 -17.07
CA GLU A 321 99.28 -39.51 -17.80
C GLU A 321 99.23 -40.86 -17.07
N GLN A 322 98.21 -41.66 -17.39
CA GLN A 322 97.84 -42.87 -16.64
C GLN A 322 98.96 -43.92 -16.61
N HIS A 323 99.80 -43.99 -17.65
CA HIS A 323 100.91 -44.95 -17.71
C HIS A 323 102.04 -44.63 -16.72
N ARG A 324 102.23 -43.35 -16.36
CA ARG A 324 103.28 -42.90 -15.42
C ARG A 324 102.80 -42.90 -13.97
N PHE A 325 101.51 -42.63 -13.74
CA PHE A 325 100.93 -42.48 -12.41
C PHE A 325 99.74 -43.43 -12.19
N GLN A 326 99.93 -44.72 -12.47
CA GLN A 326 98.85 -45.73 -12.38
C GLN A 326 98.18 -45.78 -11.01
N VAL A 327 98.97 -45.82 -9.93
CA VAL A 327 98.45 -45.90 -8.54
C VAL A 327 97.60 -44.68 -8.18
N ALA A 328 98.07 -43.48 -8.56
CA ALA A 328 97.35 -42.23 -8.30
C ALA A 328 96.08 -42.11 -9.16
N THR A 329 96.14 -42.52 -10.42
CA THR A 329 94.99 -42.53 -11.34
C THR A 329 93.88 -43.44 -10.80
N SER A 330 94.22 -44.68 -10.41
CA SER A 330 93.27 -45.62 -9.82
C SER A 330 92.66 -45.07 -8.53
N LYS A 331 93.46 -44.43 -7.67
CA LYS A 331 92.96 -43.82 -6.44
C LYS A 331 92.02 -42.65 -6.71
N ALA A 332 92.28 -41.84 -7.74
CA ALA A 332 91.41 -40.73 -8.11
C ALA A 332 90.08 -41.22 -8.69
N GLN A 333 90.10 -42.26 -9.53
CA GLN A 333 88.89 -42.91 -10.06
C GLN A 333 88.05 -43.55 -8.95
N GLU A 334 88.67 -44.26 -8.01
CA GLU A 334 88.00 -44.82 -6.83
C GLU A 334 87.30 -43.72 -6.01
N SER A 335 87.99 -42.58 -5.81
CA SER A 335 87.45 -41.45 -5.04
C SER A 335 86.27 -40.79 -5.75
N LEU A 336 86.34 -40.62 -7.08
CA LEU A 336 85.22 -40.11 -7.87
C LEU A 336 84.01 -41.05 -7.81
N ALA A 337 84.22 -42.37 -7.91
CA ALA A 337 83.16 -43.35 -7.82
C ALA A 337 82.47 -43.31 -6.44
N GLN A 338 83.25 -43.23 -5.37
CA GLN A 338 82.72 -43.10 -4.01
C GLN A 338 81.98 -41.77 -3.80
N LEU A 339 82.47 -40.66 -4.35
CA LEU A 339 81.80 -39.36 -4.26
C LEU A 339 80.48 -39.33 -5.04
N LYS A 340 80.42 -39.97 -6.21
CA LYS A 340 79.16 -40.14 -6.97
C LYS A 340 78.16 -40.97 -6.19
N LYS A 341 78.61 -42.07 -5.60
CA LYS A 341 77.76 -42.91 -4.75
C LYS A 341 77.20 -42.14 -3.55
N ALA A 342 78.04 -41.41 -2.83
CA ALA A 342 77.61 -40.55 -1.73
C ALA A 342 76.59 -39.49 -2.18
N ARG A 343 76.75 -38.92 -3.39
CA ARG A 343 75.77 -37.99 -3.97
C ARG A 343 74.42 -38.65 -4.21
N ASP A 344 74.42 -39.86 -4.77
CA ASP A 344 73.18 -40.59 -5.09
C ASP A 344 72.43 -40.98 -3.81
N GLU A 345 73.15 -41.48 -2.81
CA GLU A 345 72.60 -41.80 -1.48
C GLU A 345 72.06 -40.55 -0.79
N TYR A 346 72.76 -39.41 -0.92
CA TYR A 346 72.26 -38.12 -0.44
C TYR A 346 70.98 -37.68 -1.14
N TYR A 347 70.88 -37.83 -2.47
CA TYR A 347 69.66 -37.49 -3.22
C TYR A 347 68.44 -38.28 -2.73
N ILE A 348 68.59 -39.61 -2.61
CA ILE A 348 67.53 -40.51 -2.14
C ILE A 348 67.10 -40.14 -0.72
N ALA A 349 68.07 -39.91 0.17
CA ALA A 349 67.78 -39.51 1.55
C ALA A 349 67.13 -38.12 1.63
N PHE A 350 67.41 -37.21 0.69
CA PHE A 350 66.90 -35.84 0.72
C PHE A 350 65.47 -35.70 0.15
N GLU A 351 65.07 -36.58 -0.78
CA GLU A 351 63.71 -36.62 -1.36
C GLU A 351 62.69 -37.40 -0.52
N HIS A 352 63.13 -38.24 0.41
CA HIS A 352 62.21 -39.04 1.23
C HIS A 352 61.32 -38.12 2.10
N PRO A 353 59.98 -38.31 2.10
CA PRO A 353 59.03 -37.39 2.76
C PRO A 353 59.31 -37.16 4.26
N ASP A 354 59.78 -38.21 4.95
CA ASP A 354 60.01 -38.21 6.40
C ASP A 354 61.49 -38.09 6.80
N ALA A 355 62.40 -37.84 5.85
CA ALA A 355 63.82 -37.77 6.16
C ALA A 355 64.22 -36.45 6.82
N ASP A 356 65.01 -36.55 7.88
CA ASP A 356 65.70 -35.40 8.44
C ASP A 356 66.82 -34.97 7.48
N ARG A 357 66.52 -33.91 6.72
CA ARG A 357 67.41 -33.35 5.71
C ARG A 357 68.69 -32.78 6.29
N ILE A 358 68.68 -32.36 7.55
CA ILE A 358 69.90 -31.90 8.24
C ILE A 358 70.81 -33.09 8.46
N VAL A 359 70.26 -34.21 8.94
CA VAL A 359 71.00 -35.47 9.14
C VAL A 359 71.54 -36.01 7.81
N ALA A 360 70.72 -36.06 6.76
CA ALA A 360 71.16 -36.51 5.44
C ALA A 360 72.33 -35.65 4.90
N SER A 361 72.25 -34.34 5.12
CA SER A 361 73.30 -33.40 4.70
C SER A 361 74.58 -33.57 5.49
N GLU A 362 74.50 -33.71 6.81
CA GLU A 362 75.67 -33.97 7.66
C GLU A 362 76.36 -35.29 7.30
N ASN A 363 75.59 -36.32 6.96
CA ASN A 363 76.14 -37.60 6.50
C ASN A 363 76.91 -37.43 5.18
N PHE A 364 76.32 -36.77 4.19
CA PHE A 364 76.99 -36.52 2.92
C PHE A 364 78.28 -35.69 3.07
N LYS A 365 78.26 -34.65 3.94
CA LYS A 365 79.46 -33.86 4.25
C LYS A 365 80.57 -34.72 4.86
N LYS A 366 80.23 -35.57 5.83
CA LYS A 366 81.18 -36.49 6.49
C LYS A 366 81.76 -37.49 5.51
N GLU A 367 80.93 -38.07 4.64
CA GLU A 367 81.37 -39.02 3.61
C GLU A 367 82.30 -38.37 2.60
N CYS A 368 81.95 -37.20 2.06
CA CYS A 368 82.82 -36.46 1.15
C CYS A 368 84.19 -36.15 1.79
N ALA A 369 84.19 -35.70 3.05
CA ALA A 369 85.41 -35.42 3.79
C ALA A 369 86.25 -36.69 3.99
N ALA A 370 85.63 -37.81 4.35
CA ALA A 370 86.31 -39.09 4.54
C ALA A 370 86.94 -39.59 3.23
N ILE A 371 86.19 -39.58 2.13
CA ILE A 371 86.65 -40.00 0.80
C ILE A 371 87.85 -39.15 0.36
N ILE A 372 87.70 -37.81 0.43
CA ILE A 372 88.74 -36.88 0.01
C ILE A 372 89.99 -36.99 0.88
N ASN A 373 89.86 -37.05 2.20
CA ASN A 373 91.00 -37.16 3.11
C ASN A 373 91.75 -38.49 2.97
N LYS A 374 91.05 -39.59 2.65
CA LYS A 374 91.67 -40.88 2.36
C LYS A 374 92.48 -40.87 1.06
N ALA A 375 92.03 -40.12 0.06
CA ALA A 375 92.70 -40.00 -1.24
C ALA A 375 93.86 -39.00 -1.22
N LYS A 376 93.76 -37.96 -0.39
CA LYS A 376 94.64 -36.79 -0.37
C LYS A 376 96.14 -37.12 -0.27
N PRO A 377 96.63 -38.04 0.61
CA PRO A 377 98.06 -38.29 0.73
C PRO A 377 98.70 -38.81 -0.56
N ILE A 378 98.02 -39.74 -1.24
CA ILE A 378 98.49 -40.36 -2.48
C ILE A 378 98.43 -39.35 -3.62
N LEU A 379 97.29 -38.68 -3.78
CA LEU A 379 97.06 -37.74 -4.88
C LEU A 379 97.86 -36.44 -4.75
N THR A 380 98.21 -36.03 -3.53
CA THR A 380 99.11 -34.89 -3.30
C THR A 380 100.54 -35.27 -3.64
N ARG A 381 101.02 -36.42 -3.16
CA ARG A 381 102.39 -36.88 -3.41
C ARG A 381 102.64 -37.13 -4.89
N ASP A 382 101.71 -37.80 -5.56
CA ASP A 382 101.95 -38.31 -6.91
C ASP A 382 101.50 -37.35 -8.01
N LEU A 383 100.49 -36.49 -7.75
CA LEU A 383 99.90 -35.60 -8.76
C LEU A 383 99.89 -34.12 -8.33
N GLY A 384 100.30 -33.78 -7.10
CA GLY A 384 100.24 -32.41 -6.59
C GLY A 384 98.82 -31.90 -6.33
N TRP A 385 97.82 -32.78 -6.18
CA TRP A 385 96.39 -32.38 -6.10
C TRP A 385 95.89 -31.95 -4.72
N GLY A 386 96.77 -31.73 -3.76
CA GLY A 386 96.39 -31.45 -2.36
C GLY A 386 95.42 -30.27 -2.20
N ASP A 387 95.73 -29.14 -2.86
CA ASP A 387 94.90 -27.93 -2.80
C ASP A 387 93.61 -28.09 -3.60
N TYR A 388 93.69 -28.73 -4.77
CA TYR A 388 92.53 -29.02 -5.60
C TYR A 388 91.49 -29.86 -4.86
N LEU A 389 91.92 -30.92 -4.17
CA LEU A 389 91.03 -31.78 -3.38
C LEU A 389 90.44 -31.04 -2.18
N GLY A 390 91.21 -30.16 -1.55
CA GLY A 390 90.71 -29.27 -0.51
C GLY A 390 89.61 -28.33 -1.02
N ASN A 391 89.80 -27.75 -2.20
CA ASN A 391 88.83 -26.85 -2.83
C ASN A 391 87.58 -27.60 -3.32
N LEU A 392 87.73 -28.82 -3.83
CA LEU A 392 86.60 -29.67 -4.20
C LEU A 392 85.73 -29.99 -2.98
N LEU A 393 86.34 -30.38 -1.85
CA LEU A 393 85.61 -30.61 -0.61
C LEU A 393 84.85 -29.35 -0.18
N LYS A 394 85.53 -28.20 -0.11
CA LYS A 394 84.90 -26.91 0.22
C LYS A 394 83.72 -26.58 -0.69
N SER A 395 83.86 -26.81 -2.00
CA SER A 395 82.79 -26.58 -2.97
C SER A 395 81.57 -27.46 -2.68
N LEU A 396 81.78 -28.77 -2.45
CA LEU A 396 80.70 -29.70 -2.14
C LEU A 396 79.99 -29.32 -0.83
N LEU A 397 80.74 -28.95 0.21
CA LEU A 397 80.17 -28.51 1.49
C LEU A 397 79.38 -27.20 1.36
N ASN A 398 79.90 -26.22 0.61
CA ASN A 398 79.22 -24.94 0.38
C ASN A 398 77.88 -25.12 -0.36
N ILE A 399 77.83 -26.02 -1.36
CA ILE A 399 76.61 -26.32 -2.11
C ILE A 399 75.52 -26.89 -1.18
N VAL A 400 75.90 -27.82 -0.30
CA VAL A 400 75.00 -28.47 0.66
C VAL A 400 74.48 -27.45 1.69
N ILE A 401 75.36 -26.61 2.25
CA ILE A 401 74.96 -25.58 3.22
C ILE A 401 73.97 -24.59 2.58
N TYR A 402 74.21 -24.18 1.34
CA TYR A 402 73.33 -23.27 0.61
C TYR A 402 71.93 -23.89 0.36
N GLY A 403 71.87 -25.19 0.06
CA GLY A 403 70.60 -25.87 -0.22
C GLY A 403 69.71 -26.07 1.01
N ILE A 404 70.28 -26.28 2.20
CA ILE A 404 69.49 -26.46 3.44
C ILE A 404 69.02 -25.12 4.01
N THR A 405 69.79 -24.05 3.78
CA THR A 405 69.48 -22.69 4.26
C THR A 405 68.54 -21.91 3.34
N LEU A 406 67.97 -22.57 2.32
CA LEU A 406 67.10 -21.94 1.32
C LEU A 406 67.74 -20.69 0.68
N GLY A 407 69.07 -20.70 0.51
CA GLY A 407 69.80 -19.65 -0.22
C GLY A 407 70.10 -18.37 0.58
N THR A 408 69.92 -18.37 1.90
CA THR A 408 70.10 -17.18 2.75
C THR A 408 71.57 -16.85 3.09
N VAL A 409 72.56 -17.68 2.73
CA VAL A 409 73.96 -17.44 3.13
C VAL A 409 74.96 -17.63 1.98
N HIS A 410 75.82 -16.64 1.75
CA HIS A 410 76.86 -16.66 0.71
C HIS A 410 78.16 -17.28 1.26
N SER A 411 78.55 -18.44 0.72
CA SER A 411 79.90 -19.08 0.73
C SER A 411 80.70 -19.05 2.04
N PHE A 412 80.66 -20.12 2.84
CA PHE A 412 81.35 -20.23 4.14
C PHE A 412 82.87 -20.53 4.05
N PHE A 413 83.33 -21.17 2.97
CA PHE A 413 84.76 -21.51 2.80
C PHE A 413 85.35 -20.86 1.55
N THR A 414 86.42 -20.06 1.72
CA THR A 414 87.24 -19.52 0.63
C THR A 414 88.17 -20.59 0.05
N SER A 415 88.16 -20.74 -1.27
CA SER A 415 89.07 -21.61 -2.02
C SER A 415 90.50 -21.06 -1.95
N VAL A 416 91.50 -21.91 -1.70
CA VAL A 416 92.92 -21.50 -1.76
C VAL A 416 93.31 -21.43 -3.24
N LYS A 417 93.79 -20.28 -3.73
CA LYS A 417 94.25 -20.12 -5.12
C LYS A 417 95.49 -20.98 -5.34
N SER A 418 95.62 -21.64 -6.49
CA SER A 418 96.84 -22.39 -6.82
C SER A 418 97.98 -21.42 -7.15
N VAL A 419 99.21 -21.77 -6.80
CA VAL A 419 100.42 -20.96 -7.06
C VAL A 419 100.58 -20.59 -8.55
N SER A 420 100.09 -21.45 -9.45
CA SER A 420 100.04 -21.18 -10.90
C SER A 420 99.04 -20.10 -11.31
N LEU A 421 98.00 -19.85 -10.51
CA LEU A 421 96.99 -18.81 -10.74
C LEU A 421 97.45 -17.46 -10.17
N GLU A 422 98.16 -17.48 -9.03
CA GLU A 422 98.90 -16.30 -8.53
C GLU A 422 100.04 -15.89 -9.47
N ALA A 423 100.76 -16.86 -10.05
CA ALA A 423 101.80 -16.60 -11.03
C ALA A 423 101.24 -16.02 -12.36
N LEU A 424 100.03 -16.42 -12.75
CA LEU A 424 99.34 -15.85 -13.92
C LEU A 424 98.85 -14.42 -13.65
N GLU A 425 98.26 -14.15 -12.49
CA GLU A 425 97.85 -12.80 -12.07
C GLU A 425 99.06 -11.86 -11.86
N GLN A 426 100.21 -12.38 -11.39
CA GLN A 426 101.47 -11.62 -11.35
C GLN A 426 102.07 -11.38 -12.75
N ALA A 427 101.94 -12.30 -13.69
CA ALA A 427 102.35 -12.08 -15.08
C ALA A 427 101.42 -11.09 -15.81
N GLU A 428 100.12 -11.10 -15.52
CA GLU A 428 99.15 -10.14 -16.08
C GLU A 428 99.28 -8.74 -15.48
N SER A 429 99.70 -8.60 -14.22
CA SER A 429 99.95 -7.28 -13.58
C SER A 429 101.26 -6.59 -13.97
N VAL A 430 102.20 -7.29 -14.64
CA VAL A 430 103.44 -6.69 -15.20
C VAL A 430 103.24 -6.25 -16.65
N LEU A 431 102.15 -6.63 -17.31
CA LEU A 431 101.85 -6.31 -18.71
C LEU A 431 100.81 -5.18 -18.90
N VAL A 432 100.44 -4.47 -17.84
CA VAL A 432 99.56 -3.30 -17.90
C VAL A 432 100.24 -2.12 -17.21
N CYS A 433 100.64 -1.11 -17.98
CA CYS A 433 101.09 0.20 -17.47
C CYS A 433 99.96 0.92 -16.73
#